data_AF-A0AAD7QE90-F1
#
_entry.id   AF-A0AAD7QE90-F1
#
_cell.length_a   1.000
_cell.length_b   1.000
_cell.length_c   1.000
_cell.angle_alpha   90.00
_cell.angle_beta   90.00
_cell.angle_gamma   90.00
#
_symmetry.space_group_name_H-M   'P 1'
#
loop_
_entity.id
_entity.type
_entity.pdbx_description
1 polymer ?
#
loop_
_entity_poly.entity_id
_entity_poly.type
_entity_poly.pdbx_seq_one_letter_code
_entity_poly.pdbx_strand_id
1 'polypeptide(L)'
;MELVIGGKFKLGRRIGSGSFGELYLGVNVQSGEEVAVKLESVKTKHPQLHYESKLYMLLQGGTGIPHLKWFGVEGEYNVMAIDLLGPSLEDLFNYCNRKLSLKTVLMLADQLINRVEYMHSRGFLHRDIKPDNFLMGLGRKANQVYVIDYGLAKKYRDLQTHKHIPYRENKNLTGTARYASVNTHLGVEQSRRDDLESLGYVLMYFLRGSLPWQGLKAGTKKQKYDKISEKKMLTPIEVLCKSYPSEFTSYFHYCRSLRFEDKPDYSYLKRLFQDLFIREGYQFDYVFDWTILKYPQIGSSSRARPSGKPILNSGTAAERIERPSVGQEIRDRFSGAVEAFARKNGSGHGLHGDFSRHRSSDALPSSKDMHSDSERGRGSSRTGSTSKRPVISSSRPSSSGEPSENRSSRLVSSSGRLSTTQRIQPGFESKSTSFTRSAAPRGGRDDMLRSFELLSIGLGKKK
;
A
#
# COMPACT_ATOMS: atom_id res chain seq x y z
N MET A 1 -2.39 18.73 29.49
CA MET A 1 -3.75 18.69 28.92
C MET A 1 -3.83 17.50 27.98
N GLU A 2 -5.01 16.90 27.82
CA GLU A 2 -5.23 15.87 26.81
C GLU A 2 -5.52 16.55 25.46
N LEU A 3 -4.85 16.13 24.38
CA LEU A 3 -5.04 16.74 23.07
C LEU A 3 -6.29 16.16 22.40
N VAL A 4 -7.32 16.98 22.17
CA VAL A 4 -8.57 16.57 21.53
C VAL A 4 -8.67 17.18 20.14
N ILE A 5 -8.37 16.35 19.15
CA ILE A 5 -8.35 16.67 17.72
C ILE A 5 -9.76 16.96 17.19
N GLY A 6 -9.95 18.09 16.52
CA GLY A 6 -11.19 18.54 15.90
C GLY A 6 -12.37 18.68 16.85
N GLY A 7 -12.10 18.82 18.16
CA GLY A 7 -13.11 18.74 19.24
C GLY A 7 -13.79 17.37 19.37
N LYS A 8 -13.25 16.32 18.73
CA LYS A 8 -13.94 15.02 18.54
C LYS A 8 -13.09 13.80 18.90
N PHE A 9 -11.77 13.85 18.72
CA PHE A 9 -10.91 12.67 18.88
C PHE A 9 -9.80 12.94 19.88
N LYS A 10 -9.91 12.36 21.08
CA LYS A 10 -8.84 12.36 22.08
C LYS A 10 -7.64 11.58 21.54
N LEU A 11 -6.51 12.23 21.38
CA LEU A 11 -5.27 11.62 20.90
C LEU A 11 -4.63 10.80 22.03
N GLY A 12 -4.31 9.54 21.74
CA GLY A 12 -3.68 8.60 22.65
C GLY A 12 -2.21 8.35 22.29
N ARG A 13 -1.75 7.11 22.45
CA ARG A 13 -0.37 6.70 22.13
C ARG A 13 -0.09 6.75 20.62
N ARG A 14 1.14 7.09 20.24
CA ARG A 14 1.66 6.86 18.89
C ARG A 14 1.68 5.36 18.62
N ILE A 15 1.12 4.93 17.49
CA ILE A 15 1.06 3.52 17.04
C ILE A 15 1.95 3.25 15.82
N GLY A 16 2.47 4.30 15.18
CA GLY A 16 3.44 4.15 14.09
C GLY A 16 3.90 5.49 13.50
N SER A 17 4.45 5.42 12.30
CA SER A 17 4.75 6.57 11.45
C SER A 17 4.89 6.10 10.00
N GLY A 18 4.23 6.80 9.08
CA GLY A 18 4.38 6.57 7.65
C GLY A 18 5.46 7.45 7.04
N SER A 19 5.62 7.38 5.72
CA SER A 19 6.56 8.22 4.95
C SER A 19 6.23 9.71 4.94
N PHE A 20 5.03 10.10 5.39
CA PHE A 20 4.49 11.46 5.27
C PHE A 20 3.96 12.04 6.59
N GLY A 21 4.07 11.31 7.71
CA GLY A 21 3.49 11.73 8.97
C GLY A 21 3.55 10.69 10.10
N GLU A 22 3.15 11.10 11.29
CA GLU A 22 3.01 10.23 12.46
C GLU A 22 1.61 9.60 12.51
N LEU A 23 1.50 8.42 13.15
CA LEU A 23 0.23 7.71 13.28
C LEU A 23 -0.06 7.39 14.75
N TYR A 24 -1.24 7.77 15.22
CA TYR A 24 -1.68 7.67 16.61
C TYR A 24 -2.97 6.88 16.73
N LEU A 25 -3.15 6.23 17.88
CA LEU A 25 -4.47 5.81 18.34
C LEU A 25 -5.24 7.05 18.77
N GLY A 26 -6.45 7.25 18.27
CA GLY A 26 -7.41 8.22 18.78
C GLY A 26 -8.65 7.53 19.33
N VAL A 27 -9.40 8.22 20.19
CA VAL A 27 -10.71 7.78 20.67
C VAL A 27 -11.73 8.89 20.43
N ASN A 28 -12.83 8.57 19.75
CA ASN A 28 -13.95 9.48 19.59
C ASN A 28 -14.60 9.76 20.96
N VAL A 29 -14.60 11.02 21.39
CA VAL A 29 -15.05 11.41 22.74
C VAL A 29 -16.56 11.25 22.96
N GLN A 30 -17.35 11.11 21.90
CA GLN A 30 -18.80 10.94 21.96
C GLN A 30 -19.23 9.47 21.88
N SER A 31 -18.56 8.65 21.07
CA SER A 31 -18.95 7.25 20.82
C SER A 31 -18.04 6.21 21.47
N GLY A 32 -16.88 6.60 22.01
CA GLY A 32 -15.84 5.66 22.47
C GLY A 32 -15.17 4.86 21.36
N GLU A 33 -15.43 5.18 20.08
CA GLU A 33 -14.85 4.50 18.93
C GLU A 33 -13.33 4.75 18.83
N GLU A 34 -12.55 3.68 18.76
CA GLU A 34 -11.11 3.75 18.50
C GLU A 34 -10.84 3.98 17.00
N VAL A 35 -10.02 4.97 16.70
CA VAL A 35 -9.69 5.42 15.33
C VAL A 35 -8.18 5.50 15.13
N ALA A 36 -7.72 5.44 13.88
CA ALA A 36 -6.34 5.78 13.53
C ALA A 36 -6.27 7.26 13.11
N VAL A 37 -5.39 8.03 13.76
CA VAL A 37 -5.19 9.46 13.48
C VAL A 37 -3.82 9.68 12.84
N LYS A 38 -3.80 10.11 11.58
CA LYS A 38 -2.58 10.43 10.81
C LYS A 38 -2.34 11.95 10.88
N LEU A 39 -1.12 12.33 11.24
CA LEU A 39 -0.68 13.72 11.44
C LEU A 39 0.46 14.07 10.47
N GLU A 40 0.24 15.07 9.61
CA GLU A 40 1.21 15.58 8.64
C GLU A 40 1.46 17.06 8.92
N SER A 41 2.70 17.49 9.19
CA SER A 41 2.95 18.92 9.44
C SER A 41 2.74 19.74 8.18
N VAL A 42 2.04 20.88 8.29
CA VAL A 42 1.77 21.81 7.17
C VAL A 42 3.04 22.38 6.54
N LYS A 43 4.18 22.32 7.26
CA LYS A 43 5.51 22.73 6.80
C LYS A 43 6.24 21.68 5.95
N THR A 44 5.61 20.53 5.67
CA THR A 44 6.21 19.50 4.79
C THR A 44 6.37 20.00 3.35
N LYS A 45 7.47 19.59 2.69
CA LYS A 45 7.76 20.02 1.30
C LYS A 45 6.81 19.42 0.26
N HIS A 46 6.17 18.30 0.60
CA HIS A 46 5.32 17.51 -0.31
C HIS A 46 4.08 17.01 0.44
N PRO A 47 3.10 17.89 0.76
CA PRO A 47 1.90 17.51 1.50
C PRO A 47 1.00 16.60 0.65
N GLN A 48 0.50 15.54 1.28
CA GLN A 48 -0.29 14.48 0.65
C GLN A 48 -1.59 14.20 1.41
N LEU A 49 -1.68 14.49 2.71
CA LEU A 49 -2.80 14.05 3.53
C LEU A 49 -4.16 14.62 3.08
N HIS A 50 -4.18 15.84 2.53
CA HIS A 50 -5.37 16.45 1.91
C HIS A 50 -5.78 15.84 0.56
N TYR A 51 -4.84 15.24 -0.17
CA TYR A 51 -5.13 14.46 -1.38
C TYR A 51 -5.63 13.07 -1.01
N GLU A 52 -4.97 12.44 -0.04
CA GLU A 52 -5.31 11.12 0.49
C GLU A 52 -6.72 11.08 1.09
N SER A 53 -7.11 12.09 1.90
CA SER A 53 -8.46 12.17 2.49
C SER A 53 -9.56 12.30 1.43
N LYS A 54 -9.32 13.08 0.36
CA LYS A 54 -10.23 13.15 -0.80
C LYS A 54 -10.36 11.80 -1.52
N LEU A 55 -9.30 10.98 -1.55
CA LEU A 55 -9.38 9.63 -2.09
C LEU A 55 -10.12 8.66 -1.16
N TYR A 56 -9.92 8.68 0.16
CA TYR A 56 -10.77 7.90 1.08
C TYR A 56 -12.25 8.26 0.87
N MET A 57 -12.59 9.55 0.83
CA MET A 57 -13.97 10.02 0.59
C MET A 57 -14.56 9.52 -0.75
N LEU A 58 -13.76 9.41 -1.81
CA LEU A 58 -14.19 8.92 -3.12
C LEU A 58 -14.26 7.38 -3.21
N LEU A 59 -13.46 6.67 -2.41
CA LEU A 59 -13.36 5.21 -2.40
C LEU A 59 -14.27 4.54 -1.35
N GLN A 60 -14.71 5.29 -0.33
CA GLN A 60 -15.55 4.81 0.78
C GLN A 60 -16.82 4.09 0.29
N GLY A 61 -17.24 3.06 1.04
CA GLY A 61 -18.26 2.10 0.62
C GLY A 61 -17.70 0.90 -0.17
N GLY A 62 -16.44 0.98 -0.64
CA GLY A 62 -15.73 -0.16 -1.20
C GLY A 62 -15.36 -1.21 -0.15
N THR A 63 -15.43 -2.50 -0.52
CA THR A 63 -15.00 -3.60 0.37
C THR A 63 -13.49 -3.51 0.61
N GLY A 64 -13.08 -3.41 1.87
CA GLY A 64 -11.68 -3.21 2.25
C GLY A 64 -11.16 -1.78 2.09
N ILE A 65 -12.04 -0.78 2.03
CA ILE A 65 -11.67 0.63 2.15
C ILE A 65 -12.00 1.12 3.58
N PRO A 66 -11.05 1.72 4.31
CA PRO A 66 -11.32 2.38 5.59
C PRO A 66 -12.27 3.58 5.43
N HIS A 67 -13.15 3.80 6.40
CA HIS A 67 -13.99 5.00 6.43
C HIS A 67 -13.19 6.21 6.89
N LEU A 68 -13.38 7.34 6.22
CA LEU A 68 -12.91 8.66 6.67
C LEU A 68 -13.89 9.19 7.73
N LYS A 69 -13.43 9.29 8.98
CA LYS A 69 -14.21 9.85 10.09
C LYS A 69 -14.16 11.37 10.06
N TRP A 70 -12.97 11.93 9.79
CA TRP A 70 -12.75 13.38 9.75
C TRP A 70 -11.43 13.72 9.03
N PHE A 71 -11.36 14.93 8.48
CA PHE A 71 -10.14 15.58 8.01
C PHE A 71 -10.20 17.07 8.36
N GLY A 72 -9.06 17.66 8.74
CA GLY A 72 -8.96 19.09 9.02
C GLY A 72 -7.51 19.57 9.13
N VAL A 73 -7.35 20.83 9.54
CA VAL A 73 -6.06 21.44 9.89
C VAL A 73 -6.17 21.92 11.33
N GLU A 74 -5.16 21.61 12.15
CA GLU A 74 -5.19 21.88 13.59
C GLU A 74 -3.79 22.30 14.07
N GLY A 75 -3.67 23.60 14.34
CA GLY A 75 -2.37 24.25 14.53
C GLY A 75 -1.45 24.03 13.32
N GLU A 76 -0.32 23.37 13.57
CA GLU A 76 0.77 23.15 12.61
C GLU A 76 0.65 21.84 11.80
N TYR A 77 -0.52 21.17 11.85
CA TYR A 77 -0.74 19.86 11.25
C TYR A 77 -2.01 19.78 10.39
N ASN A 78 -1.89 19.19 9.20
CA ASN A 78 -2.98 18.49 8.56
C ASN A 78 -3.28 17.22 9.38
N VAL A 79 -4.56 16.92 9.60
CA VAL A 79 -4.99 15.79 10.44
C VAL A 79 -6.08 14.98 9.75
N MET A 80 -5.99 13.66 9.84
CA MET A 80 -6.97 12.74 9.25
C MET A 80 -7.28 11.59 10.21
N ALA A 81 -8.56 11.39 10.51
CA ALA A 81 -9.05 10.28 11.34
C ALA A 81 -9.79 9.26 10.46
N ILE A 82 -9.38 7.98 10.54
CA ILE A 82 -9.96 6.86 9.78
C ILE A 82 -10.29 5.66 10.70
N ASP A 83 -11.03 4.67 10.19
CA ASP A 83 -11.20 3.36 10.87
C ASP A 83 -9.86 2.83 11.41
N LEU A 84 -9.81 2.41 12.68
CA LEU A 84 -8.67 1.65 13.18
C LEU A 84 -8.68 0.22 12.58
N LEU A 85 -7.51 -0.25 12.15
CA LEU A 85 -7.30 -1.57 11.56
C LEU A 85 -6.36 -2.43 12.42
N GLY A 86 -6.27 -3.71 12.05
CA GLY A 86 -5.30 -4.65 12.58
C GLY A 86 -3.91 -4.54 11.93
N PRO A 87 -3.03 -5.53 12.14
CA PRO A 87 -1.67 -5.53 11.62
C PRO A 87 -1.61 -5.55 10.08
N SER A 88 -0.49 -5.09 9.52
CA SER A 88 -0.20 -5.18 8.09
C SER A 88 0.16 -6.60 7.66
N LEU A 89 0.15 -6.87 6.36
CA LEU A 89 0.64 -8.13 5.82
C LEU A 89 2.17 -8.27 5.98
N GLU A 90 2.94 -7.19 6.14
CA GLU A 90 4.37 -7.31 6.53
C GLU A 90 4.50 -7.72 8.00
N ASP A 91 3.70 -7.16 8.92
CA ASP A 91 3.72 -7.55 10.34
C ASP A 91 3.33 -9.03 10.51
N LEU A 92 2.25 -9.46 9.87
CA LEU A 92 1.78 -10.85 9.89
C LEU A 92 2.76 -11.80 9.20
N PHE A 93 3.44 -11.35 8.14
CA PHE A 93 4.50 -12.11 7.50
C PHE A 93 5.71 -12.31 8.41
N ASN A 94 6.14 -11.27 9.15
CA ASN A 94 7.21 -11.39 10.14
C ASN A 94 6.80 -12.30 11.30
N TYR A 95 5.56 -12.21 11.78
CA TYR A 95 4.99 -13.12 12.79
C TYR A 95 4.97 -14.59 12.31
N CYS A 96 4.73 -14.84 11.02
CA CYS A 96 4.80 -16.16 10.40
C CYS A 96 6.24 -16.54 9.96
N ASN A 97 7.27 -16.13 10.70
CA ASN A 97 8.69 -16.42 10.44
C ASN A 97 9.15 -16.10 8.99
N ARG A 98 8.53 -15.09 8.37
CA ARG A 98 8.81 -14.62 7.00
C ARG A 98 8.66 -15.69 5.91
N LYS A 99 7.67 -16.58 6.03
CA LYS A 99 7.19 -17.41 4.91
C LYS A 99 5.71 -17.75 5.10
N LEU A 100 4.89 -17.55 4.07
CA LEU A 100 3.47 -17.96 4.10
C LEU A 100 3.24 -19.26 3.33
N SER A 101 2.22 -20.01 3.73
CA SER A 101 1.75 -21.20 3.03
C SER A 101 1.08 -20.85 1.71
N LEU A 102 1.02 -21.82 0.77
CA LEU A 102 0.34 -21.62 -0.50
C LEU A 102 -1.14 -21.30 -0.29
N LYS A 103 -1.84 -22.03 0.60
CA LYS A 103 -3.22 -21.74 1.02
C LYS A 103 -3.40 -20.27 1.44
N THR A 104 -2.56 -19.77 2.34
CA THR A 104 -2.64 -18.37 2.81
C THR A 104 -2.39 -17.38 1.69
N VAL A 105 -1.40 -17.61 0.82
CA VAL A 105 -1.11 -16.69 -0.30
C VAL A 105 -2.23 -16.67 -1.33
N LEU A 106 -2.89 -17.80 -1.61
CA LEU A 106 -4.01 -17.86 -2.54
C LEU A 106 -5.28 -17.18 -1.99
N MET A 107 -5.61 -17.38 -0.69
CA MET A 107 -6.70 -16.64 -0.03
C MET A 107 -6.44 -15.12 0.03
N LEU A 108 -5.17 -14.71 0.16
CA LEU A 108 -4.78 -13.30 0.04
C LEU A 108 -4.88 -12.81 -1.41
N ALA A 109 -4.43 -13.58 -2.40
CA ALA A 109 -4.41 -13.19 -3.81
C ALA A 109 -5.79 -12.78 -4.32
N ASP A 110 -6.84 -13.56 -4.02
CA ASP A 110 -8.22 -13.19 -4.36
C ASP A 110 -8.60 -11.81 -3.80
N GLN A 111 -8.43 -11.61 -2.49
CA GLN A 111 -8.81 -10.34 -1.85
C GLN A 111 -7.97 -9.17 -2.37
N LEU A 112 -6.67 -9.36 -2.58
CA LEU A 112 -5.75 -8.33 -3.06
C LEU A 112 -6.05 -7.91 -4.50
N ILE A 113 -6.32 -8.86 -5.41
CA ILE A 113 -6.77 -8.54 -6.77
C ILE A 113 -8.10 -7.77 -6.71
N ASN A 114 -9.04 -8.19 -5.85
CA ASN A 114 -10.30 -7.48 -5.66
C ASN A 114 -10.13 -6.03 -5.13
N ARG A 115 -9.11 -5.73 -4.31
CA ARG A 115 -8.80 -4.33 -3.90
C ARG A 115 -8.24 -3.49 -5.05
N VAL A 116 -7.30 -4.06 -5.83
CA VAL A 116 -6.68 -3.38 -6.97
C VAL A 116 -7.72 -3.13 -8.08
N GLU A 117 -8.56 -4.13 -8.38
CA GLU A 117 -9.70 -4.01 -9.30
C GLU A 117 -10.68 -2.92 -8.84
N TYR A 118 -11.04 -2.86 -7.55
CA TYR A 118 -11.92 -1.81 -7.04
C TYR A 118 -11.32 -0.41 -7.26
N MET A 119 -10.06 -0.18 -6.88
CA MET A 119 -9.41 1.12 -7.05
C MET A 119 -9.30 1.51 -8.55
N HIS A 120 -8.97 0.55 -9.41
CA HIS A 120 -8.94 0.73 -10.86
C HIS A 120 -10.33 1.03 -11.44
N SER A 121 -11.41 0.43 -10.91
CA SER A 121 -12.79 0.72 -11.30
C SER A 121 -13.17 2.17 -11.01
N ARG A 122 -12.74 2.70 -9.85
CA ARG A 122 -12.94 4.08 -9.43
C ARG A 122 -12.06 5.08 -10.19
N GLY A 123 -11.17 4.62 -11.08
CA GLY A 123 -10.38 5.45 -12.00
C GLY A 123 -8.97 5.83 -11.51
N PHE A 124 -8.50 5.22 -10.41
CA PHE A 124 -7.20 5.54 -9.80
C PHE A 124 -6.27 4.32 -9.77
N LEU A 125 -4.96 4.58 -9.82
CA LEU A 125 -3.89 3.61 -9.56
C LEU A 125 -3.39 3.79 -8.14
N HIS A 126 -2.91 2.72 -7.52
CA HIS A 126 -2.34 2.74 -6.17
C HIS A 126 -0.88 3.21 -6.16
N ARG A 127 -0.07 2.71 -7.10
CA ARG A 127 1.32 3.11 -7.39
C ARG A 127 2.39 2.78 -6.33
N ASP A 128 1.99 2.32 -5.14
CA ASP A 128 2.91 1.77 -4.12
C ASP A 128 2.39 0.46 -3.52
N ILE A 129 2.04 -0.50 -4.36
CA ILE A 129 1.59 -1.84 -3.96
C ILE A 129 2.72 -2.58 -3.21
N LYS A 130 2.53 -2.77 -1.90
CA LYS A 130 3.48 -3.39 -0.96
C LYS A 130 2.72 -4.01 0.23
N PRO A 131 3.27 -5.01 0.95
CA PRO A 131 2.61 -5.67 2.07
C PRO A 131 2.21 -4.70 3.21
N ASP A 132 3.01 -3.65 3.41
CA ASP A 132 2.82 -2.61 4.43
C ASP A 132 1.51 -1.82 4.24
N ASN A 133 1.02 -1.68 3.00
CA ASN A 133 -0.22 -0.95 2.68
C ASN A 133 -1.47 -1.86 2.62
N PHE A 134 -1.35 -3.13 2.99
CA PHE A 134 -2.48 -4.04 3.16
C PHE A 134 -2.58 -4.49 4.61
N LEU A 135 -3.71 -4.20 5.26
CA LEU A 135 -3.94 -4.48 6.69
C LEU A 135 -5.14 -5.40 6.86
N MET A 136 -5.17 -6.23 7.91
CA MET A 136 -6.37 -6.99 8.26
C MET A 136 -7.36 -6.13 9.05
N GLY A 137 -8.66 -6.41 8.94
CA GLY A 137 -9.67 -5.77 9.79
C GLY A 137 -9.59 -6.19 11.27
N LEU A 138 -10.40 -5.54 12.12
CA LEU A 138 -10.53 -5.87 13.55
C LEU A 138 -11.82 -6.65 13.84
N GLY A 139 -11.80 -7.46 14.91
CA GLY A 139 -12.97 -8.19 15.41
C GLY A 139 -13.65 -9.03 14.34
N ARG A 140 -14.94 -8.79 14.10
CA ARG A 140 -15.75 -9.49 13.08
C ARG A 140 -15.25 -9.32 11.62
N LYS A 141 -14.29 -8.41 11.37
CA LYS A 141 -13.67 -8.16 10.06
C LYS A 141 -12.24 -8.71 9.95
N ALA A 142 -11.77 -9.51 10.91
CA ALA A 142 -10.39 -10.01 10.96
C ALA A 142 -9.97 -10.94 9.81
N ASN A 143 -10.93 -11.44 9.01
CA ASN A 143 -10.68 -12.19 7.77
C ASN A 143 -10.58 -11.29 6.51
N GLN A 144 -10.95 -10.01 6.62
CA GLN A 144 -11.02 -9.08 5.49
C GLN A 144 -9.74 -8.26 5.37
N VAL A 145 -9.11 -8.31 4.20
CA VAL A 145 -7.99 -7.43 3.83
C VAL A 145 -8.51 -6.02 3.53
N TYR A 146 -7.80 -4.99 3.95
CA TYR A 146 -7.99 -3.58 3.64
C TYR A 146 -6.79 -3.02 2.88
N VAL A 147 -6.98 -1.96 2.09
CA VAL A 147 -5.90 -1.21 1.43
C VAL A 147 -5.85 0.23 1.96
N ILE A 148 -4.63 0.77 2.15
CA ILE A 148 -4.40 2.07 2.78
C ILE A 148 -3.31 2.91 2.06
N ASP A 149 -3.14 4.16 2.50
CA ASP A 149 -2.04 5.07 2.14
C ASP A 149 -1.96 5.41 0.65
N TYR A 150 -2.99 6.14 0.19
CA TYR A 150 -3.14 6.61 -1.19
C TYR A 150 -2.28 7.84 -1.54
N GLY A 151 -1.27 8.19 -0.74
CA GLY A 151 -0.47 9.42 -0.93
C GLY A 151 0.24 9.51 -2.29
N LEU A 152 0.59 8.36 -2.87
CA LEU A 152 1.24 8.24 -4.20
C LEU A 152 0.26 7.90 -5.34
N ALA A 153 -1.03 7.73 -5.05
CA ALA A 153 -2.06 7.34 -6.01
C ALA A 153 -2.27 8.38 -7.12
N LYS A 154 -2.93 7.98 -8.22
CA LYS A 154 -3.13 8.86 -9.38
C LYS A 154 -4.35 8.48 -10.23
N LYS A 155 -5.13 9.47 -10.68
CA LYS A 155 -6.18 9.31 -11.71
C LYS A 155 -5.53 8.87 -13.03
N TYR A 156 -5.90 7.69 -13.56
CA TYR A 156 -5.36 7.16 -14.82
C TYR A 156 -6.33 7.21 -16.00
N ARG A 157 -7.61 7.43 -15.73
CA ARG A 157 -8.62 7.68 -16.76
C ARG A 157 -9.55 8.77 -16.31
N ASP A 158 -10.23 9.40 -17.25
CA ASP A 158 -11.34 10.26 -16.88
C ASP A 158 -12.53 9.49 -16.30
N LEU A 159 -13.27 10.12 -15.39
CA LEU A 159 -14.37 9.48 -14.66
C LEU A 159 -15.68 9.48 -15.45
N GLN A 160 -15.86 10.42 -16.39
CA GLN A 160 -17.05 10.50 -17.25
C GLN A 160 -16.77 9.86 -18.63
N THR A 161 -15.72 10.33 -19.31
CA THR A 161 -15.40 9.89 -20.69
C THR A 161 -14.56 8.61 -20.74
N HIS A 162 -14.02 8.16 -19.61
CA HIS A 162 -13.15 6.97 -19.49
C HIS A 162 -11.87 6.96 -20.33
N LYS A 163 -11.55 8.06 -21.03
CA LYS A 163 -10.30 8.28 -21.76
C LYS A 163 -9.09 8.10 -20.85
N HIS A 164 -8.13 7.28 -21.27
CA HIS A 164 -6.91 7.01 -20.52
C HIS A 164 -5.98 8.23 -20.48
N ILE A 165 -5.08 8.30 -19.49
CA ILE A 165 -3.95 9.25 -19.52
C ILE A 165 -3.01 8.88 -20.67
N PRO A 166 -2.38 9.85 -21.35
CA PRO A 166 -1.44 9.55 -22.43
C PRO A 166 -0.17 8.88 -21.91
N TYR A 167 0.42 8.02 -22.74
CA TYR A 167 1.73 7.43 -22.52
C TYR A 167 2.82 8.50 -22.35
N ARG A 168 3.74 8.28 -21.39
CA ARG A 168 4.88 9.17 -21.10
C ARG A 168 6.06 8.36 -20.57
N GLU A 169 7.25 8.87 -20.80
CA GLU A 169 8.52 8.31 -20.32
C GLU A 169 9.29 9.35 -19.49
N ASN A 170 10.55 9.08 -19.16
CA ASN A 170 11.42 9.95 -18.36
C ASN A 170 10.83 10.34 -16.99
N LYS A 171 10.06 9.42 -16.39
CA LYS A 171 9.48 9.54 -15.06
C LYS A 171 10.50 9.15 -13.99
N ASN A 172 10.51 9.89 -12.88
CA ASN A 172 11.20 9.45 -11.67
C ASN A 172 10.48 8.23 -11.07
N LEU A 173 11.26 7.24 -10.62
CA LEU A 173 10.75 6.08 -9.89
C LEU A 173 9.86 6.54 -8.71
N THR A 174 8.62 6.10 -8.70
CA THR A 174 7.64 6.37 -7.64
C THR A 174 7.23 5.05 -6.98
N GLY A 175 7.04 5.08 -5.67
CA GLY A 175 6.72 3.88 -4.89
C GLY A 175 7.95 3.04 -4.56
N THR A 176 7.71 1.86 -4.00
CA THR A 176 8.72 1.02 -3.38
C THR A 176 9.46 0.18 -4.42
N ALA A 177 10.71 0.55 -4.75
CA ALA A 177 11.54 -0.10 -5.78
C ALA A 177 11.59 -1.65 -5.70
N ARG A 178 11.49 -2.23 -4.49
CA ARG A 178 11.40 -3.69 -4.27
C ARG A 178 10.22 -4.32 -5.02
N TYR A 179 9.06 -3.66 -5.03
CA TYR A 179 7.82 -4.16 -5.62
C TYR A 179 7.44 -3.46 -6.94
N ALA A 180 7.94 -2.26 -7.22
CA ALA A 180 7.66 -1.53 -8.47
C ALA A 180 7.89 -2.34 -9.77
N SER A 181 7.03 -2.15 -10.78
CA SER A 181 7.12 -2.84 -12.08
C SER A 181 8.43 -2.55 -12.83
N VAL A 182 8.78 -3.40 -13.81
CA VAL A 182 9.93 -3.14 -14.70
C VAL A 182 9.75 -1.81 -15.44
N ASN A 183 8.55 -1.52 -15.96
CA ASN A 183 8.25 -0.24 -16.61
C ASN A 183 8.52 0.97 -15.70
N THR A 184 8.21 0.86 -14.40
CA THR A 184 8.46 1.92 -13.41
C THR A 184 9.96 2.19 -13.26
N HIS A 185 10.80 1.15 -13.28
CA HIS A 185 12.25 1.28 -13.24
C HIS A 185 12.84 1.85 -14.53
N LEU A 186 12.21 1.58 -15.68
CA LEU A 186 12.52 2.19 -16.98
C LEU A 186 12.01 3.63 -17.13
N GLY A 187 11.40 4.21 -16.09
CA GLY A 187 10.89 5.58 -16.13
C GLY A 187 9.66 5.78 -17.01
N VAL A 188 8.90 4.70 -17.28
CA VAL A 188 7.61 4.78 -17.98
C VAL A 188 6.51 5.20 -16.98
N GLU A 189 5.54 5.97 -17.45
CA GLU A 189 4.36 6.34 -16.66
C GLU A 189 3.54 5.09 -16.30
N GLN A 190 3.11 5.01 -15.04
CA GLN A 190 2.41 3.82 -14.53
C GLN A 190 0.95 3.76 -15.01
N SER A 191 0.48 2.52 -15.16
CA SER A 191 -0.83 2.11 -15.64
C SER A 191 -1.36 0.90 -14.83
N ARG A 192 -2.56 0.40 -15.16
CA ARG A 192 -3.20 -0.70 -14.42
C ARG A 192 -2.36 -1.98 -14.33
N ARG A 193 -1.57 -2.28 -15.37
CA ARG A 193 -0.66 -3.44 -15.41
C ARG A 193 0.47 -3.33 -14.37
N ASP A 194 0.87 -2.13 -13.99
CA ASP A 194 2.02 -1.89 -13.12
C ASP A 194 1.70 -2.15 -11.64
N ASP A 195 0.48 -1.81 -11.20
CA ASP A 195 -0.04 -2.22 -9.88
C ASP A 195 -0.19 -3.76 -9.81
N LEU A 196 -0.64 -4.41 -10.90
CA LEU A 196 -0.78 -5.86 -10.95
C LEU A 196 0.56 -6.60 -11.01
N GLU A 197 1.55 -6.14 -11.78
CA GLU A 197 2.91 -6.69 -11.76
C GLU A 197 3.53 -6.54 -10.36
N SER A 198 3.30 -5.39 -9.70
CA SER A 198 3.74 -5.14 -8.32
C SER A 198 3.08 -6.11 -7.33
N LEU A 199 1.77 -6.39 -7.49
CA LEU A 199 1.07 -7.40 -6.70
C LEU A 199 1.66 -8.81 -6.93
N GLY A 200 2.04 -9.16 -8.17
CA GLY A 200 2.74 -10.41 -8.46
C GLY A 200 4.03 -10.56 -7.67
N TYR A 201 4.85 -9.50 -7.59
CA TYR A 201 6.07 -9.52 -6.77
C TYR A 201 5.77 -9.60 -5.26
N VAL A 202 4.64 -9.07 -4.79
CA VAL A 202 4.17 -9.23 -3.40
C VAL A 202 3.78 -10.68 -3.10
N LEU A 203 3.03 -11.34 -3.98
CA LEU A 203 2.66 -12.76 -3.80
C LEU A 203 3.90 -13.66 -3.79
N MET A 204 4.85 -13.45 -4.72
CA MET A 204 6.11 -14.22 -4.73
C MET A 204 6.99 -13.92 -3.52
N TYR A 205 6.97 -12.69 -2.99
CA TYR A 205 7.69 -12.34 -1.76
C TYR A 205 7.19 -13.16 -0.56
N PHE A 206 5.87 -13.32 -0.40
CA PHE A 206 5.29 -14.13 0.68
C PHE A 206 5.63 -15.62 0.57
N LEU A 207 5.60 -16.20 -0.64
CA LEU A 207 5.93 -17.61 -0.88
C LEU A 207 7.43 -17.94 -0.73
N ARG A 208 8.30 -16.99 -1.11
CA ARG A 208 9.76 -17.18 -1.16
C ARG A 208 10.50 -16.72 0.10
N GLY A 209 9.86 -15.95 0.97
CA GLY A 209 10.52 -15.24 2.08
C GLY A 209 11.33 -14.00 1.66
N SER A 210 11.86 -14.01 0.43
CA SER A 210 12.57 -12.88 -0.18
C SER A 210 12.57 -12.94 -1.72
N LEU A 211 12.72 -11.77 -2.33
CA LEU A 211 12.87 -11.57 -3.77
C LEU A 211 14.36 -11.50 -4.17
N PRO A 212 14.77 -11.98 -5.38
CA PRO A 212 16.17 -12.06 -5.81
C PRO A 212 16.97 -10.75 -5.90
N TRP A 213 16.31 -9.60 -5.71
CA TRP A 213 16.89 -8.25 -5.71
C TRP A 213 16.88 -7.59 -4.32
N GLN A 214 16.64 -8.34 -3.24
CA GLN A 214 16.88 -7.89 -1.87
C GLN A 214 18.37 -7.99 -1.49
N GLY A 215 18.77 -7.33 -0.41
CA GLY A 215 20.16 -7.36 0.10
C GLY A 215 21.21 -6.60 -0.71
N LEU A 216 20.91 -6.17 -1.94
CA LEU A 216 21.87 -5.52 -2.85
C LEU A 216 22.53 -4.28 -2.24
N LYS A 217 23.88 -4.31 -2.17
CA LYS A 217 24.74 -3.22 -1.66
C LYS A 217 25.09 -2.22 -2.77
N ALA A 218 25.02 -0.93 -2.45
CA ALA A 218 25.35 0.20 -3.33
C ALA A 218 25.70 1.44 -2.49
N GLY A 219 26.50 2.37 -3.04
CA GLY A 219 26.93 3.58 -2.33
C GLY A 219 25.87 4.68 -2.26
N THR A 220 24.95 4.73 -3.23
CA THR A 220 23.85 5.72 -3.26
C THR A 220 22.48 5.07 -3.45
N LYS A 221 21.41 5.80 -3.08
CA LYS A 221 20.02 5.37 -3.33
C LYS A 221 19.76 5.11 -4.82
N LYS A 222 20.29 5.95 -5.71
CA LYS A 222 20.17 5.77 -7.17
C LYS A 222 20.79 4.45 -7.61
N GLN A 223 22.08 4.23 -7.33
CA GLN A 223 22.78 2.98 -7.63
C GLN A 223 22.09 1.74 -7.05
N LYS A 224 21.41 1.88 -5.89
CA LYS A 224 20.63 0.78 -5.31
C LYS A 224 19.37 0.46 -6.13
N TYR A 225 18.68 1.47 -6.66
CA TYR A 225 17.55 1.28 -7.56
C TYR A 225 18.00 0.77 -8.92
N ASP A 226 19.09 1.31 -9.47
CA ASP A 226 19.70 0.86 -10.73
C ASP A 226 20.01 -0.66 -10.67
N LYS A 227 20.67 -1.14 -9.61
CA LYS A 227 20.92 -2.58 -9.38
C LYS A 227 19.66 -3.42 -9.16
N ILE A 228 18.59 -2.86 -8.58
CA ILE A 228 17.30 -3.56 -8.45
C ILE A 228 16.61 -3.69 -9.81
N SER A 229 16.66 -2.64 -10.64
CA SER A 229 16.17 -2.64 -12.02
C SER A 229 16.88 -3.71 -12.86
N GLU A 230 18.21 -3.64 -12.90
CA GLU A 230 19.08 -4.61 -13.57
C GLU A 230 18.76 -6.04 -13.12
N LYS A 231 18.73 -6.30 -11.81
CA LYS A 231 18.45 -7.64 -11.29
C LYS A 231 17.02 -8.12 -11.56
N LYS A 232 16.03 -7.23 -11.69
CA LYS A 232 14.67 -7.57 -12.14
C LYS A 232 14.62 -7.95 -13.62
N MET A 233 15.32 -7.22 -14.48
CA MET A 233 15.38 -7.51 -15.93
C MET A 233 16.17 -8.80 -16.20
N LEU A 234 17.29 -9.02 -15.50
CA LEU A 234 18.11 -10.23 -15.58
C LEU A 234 17.55 -11.45 -14.79
N THR A 235 16.30 -11.40 -14.33
CA THR A 235 15.63 -12.55 -13.69
C THR A 235 14.37 -12.90 -14.50
N PRO A 236 14.42 -13.95 -15.33
CA PRO A 236 13.24 -14.48 -16.04
C PRO A 236 12.12 -14.87 -15.06
N ILE A 237 10.87 -14.84 -15.53
CA ILE A 237 9.69 -15.15 -14.71
C ILE A 237 9.74 -16.59 -14.20
N GLU A 238 10.18 -17.49 -15.07
CA GLU A 238 10.38 -18.91 -14.89
C GLU A 238 11.44 -19.18 -13.80
N VAL A 239 12.44 -18.30 -13.66
CA VAL A 239 13.47 -18.36 -12.62
C VAL A 239 12.96 -17.77 -11.29
N LEU A 240 12.16 -16.69 -11.36
CA LEU A 240 11.51 -16.11 -10.18
C LEU A 240 10.48 -17.07 -9.56
N CYS A 241 9.73 -17.79 -10.39
CA CYS A 241 8.64 -18.69 -10.01
C CYS A 241 9.07 -20.17 -9.96
N LYS A 242 10.35 -20.48 -10.19
CA LYS A 242 10.88 -21.85 -10.11
C LYS A 242 10.53 -22.51 -8.77
N SER A 243 9.99 -23.74 -8.86
CA SER A 243 9.49 -24.54 -7.73
C SER A 243 8.25 -23.99 -7.02
N TYR A 244 7.46 -23.15 -7.71
CA TYR A 244 6.11 -22.75 -7.32
C TYR A 244 5.11 -23.08 -8.44
N PRO A 245 3.79 -23.10 -8.19
CA PRO A 245 2.78 -23.43 -9.20
C PRO A 245 2.86 -22.53 -10.45
N SER A 246 2.54 -23.09 -11.61
CA SER A 246 2.66 -22.42 -12.91
C SER A 246 1.73 -21.20 -13.06
N GLU A 247 0.68 -21.13 -12.26
CA GLU A 247 -0.25 -20.00 -12.20
C GLU A 247 0.43 -18.67 -11.84
N PHE A 248 1.49 -18.70 -11.02
CA PHE A 248 2.29 -17.51 -10.73
C PHE A 248 3.10 -17.04 -11.94
N THR A 249 3.65 -17.98 -12.72
CA THR A 249 4.29 -17.72 -14.01
C THR A 249 3.29 -17.12 -15.00
N SER A 250 2.11 -17.74 -15.17
CA SER A 250 1.03 -17.24 -16.04
C SER A 250 0.51 -15.86 -15.62
N TYR A 251 0.42 -15.57 -14.32
CA TYR A 251 0.05 -14.26 -13.79
C TYR A 251 1.03 -13.16 -14.26
N PHE A 252 2.35 -13.41 -14.19
CA PHE A 252 3.34 -12.42 -14.65
C PHE A 252 3.38 -12.28 -16.17
N HIS A 253 3.28 -13.38 -16.94
CA HIS A 253 3.20 -13.27 -18.40
C HIS A 253 1.98 -12.47 -18.83
N TYR A 254 0.83 -12.70 -18.19
CA TYR A 254 -0.36 -11.87 -18.41
C TYR A 254 -0.08 -10.40 -18.11
N CYS A 255 0.42 -10.08 -16.91
CA CYS A 255 0.69 -8.69 -16.51
C CYS A 255 1.68 -7.97 -17.44
N ARG A 256 2.72 -8.66 -17.94
CA ARG A 256 3.69 -8.09 -18.89
C ARG A 256 3.18 -8.06 -20.34
N SER A 257 2.17 -8.86 -20.71
CA SER A 257 1.54 -8.81 -22.04
C SER A 257 0.62 -7.61 -22.24
N LEU A 258 0.09 -7.04 -21.14
CA LEU A 258 -0.80 -5.87 -21.18
C LEU A 258 -0.10 -4.63 -21.78
N ARG A 259 -0.76 -4.00 -22.73
CA ARG A 259 -0.41 -2.67 -23.23
C ARG A 259 -0.73 -1.61 -22.16
N PHE A 260 -0.15 -0.42 -22.32
CA PHE A 260 -0.28 0.67 -21.34
C PHE A 260 -1.74 1.10 -21.08
N GLU A 261 -2.62 1.05 -22.08
CA GLU A 261 -4.03 1.45 -21.94
C GLU A 261 -5.00 0.29 -21.73
N ASP A 262 -4.54 -0.96 -21.70
CA ASP A 262 -5.42 -2.13 -21.62
C ASP A 262 -6.18 -2.18 -20.28
N LYS A 263 -7.41 -2.71 -20.33
CA LYS A 263 -8.18 -3.08 -19.13
C LYS A 263 -7.81 -4.54 -18.78
N PRO A 264 -7.21 -4.80 -17.62
CA PRO A 264 -6.95 -6.18 -17.19
C PRO A 264 -8.25 -6.97 -17.02
N ASP A 265 -8.18 -8.27 -17.31
CA ASP A 265 -9.15 -9.26 -16.89
C ASP A 265 -8.76 -9.78 -15.50
N TYR A 266 -9.23 -9.06 -14.48
CA TYR A 266 -9.09 -9.45 -13.09
C TYR A 266 -9.81 -10.79 -12.78
N SER A 267 -10.80 -11.19 -13.57
CA SER A 267 -11.54 -12.44 -13.38
C SER A 267 -10.71 -13.65 -13.83
N TYR A 268 -10.00 -13.54 -14.95
CA TYR A 268 -8.96 -14.51 -15.34
C TYR A 268 -7.87 -14.63 -14.26
N LEU A 269 -7.34 -13.50 -13.77
CA LEU A 269 -6.29 -13.50 -12.75
C LEU A 269 -6.74 -14.10 -11.40
N LYS A 270 -7.99 -13.89 -10.99
CA LYS A 270 -8.58 -14.56 -9.82
C LYS A 270 -8.79 -16.05 -10.09
N ARG A 271 -9.32 -16.42 -11.26
CA ARG A 271 -9.59 -17.81 -11.63
C ARG A 271 -8.33 -18.69 -11.61
N LEU A 272 -7.19 -18.19 -12.11
CA LEU A 272 -5.90 -18.90 -12.00
C LEU A 272 -5.65 -19.41 -10.56
N PHE A 273 -5.76 -18.52 -9.58
CA PHE A 273 -5.50 -18.86 -8.18
C PHE A 273 -6.64 -19.64 -7.51
N GLN A 274 -7.89 -19.44 -7.94
CA GLN A 274 -9.06 -20.19 -7.45
C GLN A 274 -9.04 -21.65 -7.95
N ASP A 275 -8.75 -21.90 -9.23
CA ASP A 275 -8.65 -23.24 -9.82
C ASP A 275 -7.50 -24.03 -9.17
N LEU A 276 -6.36 -23.38 -8.93
CA LEU A 276 -5.24 -23.95 -8.17
C LEU A 276 -5.63 -24.28 -6.72
N PHE A 277 -6.34 -23.38 -6.03
CA PHE A 277 -6.78 -23.56 -4.65
C PHE A 277 -7.71 -24.78 -4.50
N ILE A 278 -8.62 -24.97 -5.44
CA ILE A 278 -9.52 -26.13 -5.53
C ILE A 278 -8.72 -27.41 -5.82
N ARG A 279 -7.78 -27.37 -6.76
CA ARG A 279 -6.95 -28.53 -7.17
C ARG A 279 -6.06 -29.05 -6.04
N GLU A 280 -5.57 -28.16 -5.20
CA GLU A 280 -4.80 -28.47 -3.98
C GLU A 280 -5.68 -28.99 -2.82
N GLY A 281 -7.00 -29.02 -2.99
CA GLY A 281 -7.95 -29.49 -1.97
C GLY A 281 -8.13 -28.53 -0.79
N TYR A 282 -7.76 -27.25 -0.91
CA TYR A 282 -7.88 -26.29 0.18
C TYR A 282 -9.34 -25.84 0.40
N GLN A 283 -9.72 -25.68 1.67
CA GLN A 283 -11.01 -25.08 2.05
C GLN A 283 -10.86 -23.57 2.24
N PHE A 284 -11.83 -22.79 1.73
CA PHE A 284 -11.85 -21.33 1.82
C PHE A 284 -12.46 -20.88 3.16
N ASP A 285 -11.79 -21.25 4.24
CA ASP A 285 -12.23 -21.14 5.64
C ASP A 285 -11.75 -19.84 6.34
N TYR A 286 -10.97 -19.00 5.64
CA TYR A 286 -10.24 -17.85 6.19
C TYR A 286 -9.26 -18.17 7.35
N VAL A 287 -8.86 -19.44 7.50
CA VAL A 287 -7.84 -19.90 8.45
C VAL A 287 -6.47 -19.75 7.80
N PHE A 288 -5.91 -18.54 7.95
CA PHE A 288 -4.54 -18.18 7.57
C PHE A 288 -3.48 -18.73 8.56
N ASP A 289 -2.22 -18.77 8.15
CA ASP A 289 -1.08 -19.23 8.98
C ASP A 289 -1.03 -18.58 10.38
N TRP A 290 -1.20 -17.27 10.47
CA TRP A 290 -1.23 -16.54 11.76
C TRP A 290 -2.44 -16.90 12.62
N THR A 291 -3.57 -17.30 12.03
CA THR A 291 -4.73 -17.80 12.76
C THR A 291 -4.41 -19.13 13.45
N ILE A 292 -3.67 -20.02 12.77
CA ILE A 292 -3.21 -21.30 13.32
C ILE A 292 -2.17 -21.08 14.43
N LEU A 293 -1.20 -20.19 14.21
CA LEU A 293 -0.18 -19.85 15.21
C LEU A 293 -0.80 -19.24 16.48
N LYS A 294 -1.85 -18.44 16.35
CA LYS A 294 -2.58 -17.86 17.49
C LYS A 294 -3.52 -18.87 18.18
N TYR A 295 -4.07 -19.83 17.44
CA TYR A 295 -5.01 -20.83 17.94
C TYR A 295 -4.65 -22.24 17.46
N PRO A 296 -3.61 -22.91 18.03
CA PRO A 296 -3.11 -24.19 17.54
C PRO A 296 -4.17 -25.30 17.45
N GLN A 297 -5.18 -25.26 18.32
CA GLN A 297 -6.29 -26.22 18.33
C GLN A 297 -7.10 -26.24 17.03
N ILE A 298 -7.21 -25.10 16.32
CA ILE A 298 -7.90 -25.02 15.02
C ILE A 298 -7.13 -25.81 13.95
N GLY A 299 -5.80 -25.79 14.00
CA GLY A 299 -4.93 -26.52 13.06
C GLY A 299 -4.97 -28.05 13.21
N SER A 300 -5.50 -28.58 14.32
CA SER A 300 -5.58 -30.01 14.57
C SER A 300 -6.81 -30.69 13.96
N SER A 301 -7.86 -29.95 13.63
CA SER A 301 -9.13 -30.53 13.16
C SER A 301 -9.18 -30.88 11.67
N SER A 302 -8.14 -30.54 10.89
CA SER A 302 -8.09 -30.75 9.43
C SER A 302 -7.27 -31.97 8.98
N ARG A 303 -6.57 -32.65 9.90
CA ARG A 303 -5.92 -33.94 9.60
C ARG A 303 -6.88 -35.10 9.85
N ALA A 304 -7.33 -35.73 8.76
CA ALA A 304 -8.00 -37.03 8.82
C ALA A 304 -7.10 -38.03 9.58
N ARG A 305 -7.67 -38.73 10.57
CA ARG A 305 -6.93 -39.70 11.39
C ARG A 305 -6.60 -40.96 10.57
N PRO A 306 -5.33 -41.36 10.43
CA PRO A 306 -4.99 -42.73 10.05
C PRO A 306 -5.36 -43.67 11.20
N SER A 307 -6.07 -44.75 10.92
CA SER A 307 -6.38 -45.79 11.91
C SER A 307 -5.17 -46.70 12.12
N GLY A 308 -4.41 -46.47 13.20
CA GLY A 308 -3.27 -47.30 13.61
C GLY A 308 -3.30 -47.58 15.11
N LYS A 309 -3.01 -48.82 15.52
CA LYS A 309 -2.93 -49.23 16.93
C LYS A 309 -1.63 -48.73 17.57
N PRO A 310 -1.61 -48.39 18.87
CA PRO A 310 -0.38 -47.98 19.55
C PRO A 310 0.54 -49.18 19.80
N ILE A 311 1.85 -48.91 19.74
CA ILE A 311 2.91 -49.77 20.29
C ILE A 311 3.71 -48.89 21.25
N LEU A 312 3.96 -49.37 22.47
CA LEU A 312 4.83 -48.69 23.43
C LEU A 312 6.30 -48.87 23.04
N ASN A 313 7.12 -47.83 23.24
CA ASN A 313 8.37 -47.98 23.98
C ASN A 313 8.91 -46.63 24.47
N SER A 314 9.90 -46.69 25.36
CA SER A 314 10.30 -45.60 26.27
C SER A 314 11.77 -45.19 26.16
N GLY A 315 12.07 -43.94 26.54
CA GLY A 315 13.43 -43.40 26.71
C GLY A 315 13.89 -42.50 25.56
N THR A 316 14.78 -41.53 25.77
CA THR A 316 15.38 -40.97 27.01
C THR A 316 15.72 -39.49 26.77
N ALA A 317 15.86 -38.70 27.83
CA ALA A 317 16.15 -37.27 27.73
C ALA A 317 17.63 -36.98 27.41
N ALA A 318 17.88 -35.86 26.72
CA ALA A 318 19.19 -35.22 26.58
C ALA A 318 19.02 -33.70 26.46
N GLU A 319 19.77 -32.94 27.25
CA GLU A 319 19.71 -31.48 27.28
C GLU A 319 20.42 -30.84 26.08
N ARG A 320 20.08 -29.59 25.74
CA ARG A 320 20.94 -28.76 24.89
C ARG A 320 20.93 -27.29 25.30
N ILE A 321 22.14 -26.77 25.52
CA ILE A 321 22.44 -25.44 26.05
C ILE A 321 21.98 -24.32 25.11
N GLU A 322 21.37 -23.27 25.66
CA GLU A 322 20.91 -22.09 24.92
C GLU A 322 22.04 -21.12 24.54
N ARG A 323 21.76 -20.27 23.54
CA ARG A 323 22.46 -19.00 23.31
C ARG A 323 21.39 -17.92 23.04
N PRO A 324 21.57 -16.68 23.55
CA PRO A 324 20.50 -15.69 23.56
C PRO A 324 20.10 -15.23 22.15
N SER A 325 18.79 -15.11 21.90
CA SER A 325 18.25 -14.60 20.64
C SER A 325 17.68 -13.20 20.80
N VAL A 326 17.90 -12.33 19.81
CA VAL A 326 17.40 -10.95 19.78
C VAL A 326 15.88 -10.88 19.46
N GLY A 327 15.17 -12.02 19.44
CA GLY A 327 13.75 -12.11 19.11
C GLY A 327 12.79 -11.77 20.26
N GLN A 328 13.28 -11.74 21.51
CA GLN A 328 12.42 -11.65 22.70
C GLN A 328 11.67 -10.31 22.80
N GLU A 329 12.37 -9.17 22.67
CA GLU A 329 11.78 -7.82 22.77
C GLU A 329 10.67 -7.56 21.74
N ILE A 330 10.78 -8.17 20.55
CA ILE A 330 9.76 -8.07 19.50
C ILE A 330 8.52 -8.86 19.90
N ARG A 331 8.70 -10.06 20.47
CA ARG A 331 7.62 -10.94 20.95
C ARG A 331 6.83 -10.28 22.09
N ASP A 332 7.51 -9.61 23.01
CA ASP A 332 6.87 -8.98 24.18
C ASP A 332 6.13 -7.69 23.79
N ARG A 333 6.66 -6.89 22.86
CA ARG A 333 5.91 -5.78 22.22
C ARG A 333 4.68 -6.29 21.48
N PHE A 334 4.77 -7.44 20.80
CA PHE A 334 3.60 -8.09 20.18
C PHE A 334 2.59 -8.53 21.23
N SER A 335 3.04 -9.09 22.36
CA SER A 335 2.17 -9.55 23.44
C SER A 335 1.32 -8.40 24.00
N GLY A 336 1.93 -7.27 24.37
CA GLY A 336 1.20 -6.11 24.88
C GLY A 336 0.20 -5.49 23.87
N ALA A 337 0.49 -5.57 22.57
CA ALA A 337 -0.46 -5.19 21.52
C ALA A 337 -1.61 -6.19 21.33
N VAL A 338 -1.36 -7.49 21.61
CA VAL A 338 -2.32 -8.59 21.45
C VAL A 338 -3.16 -8.84 22.72
N GLU A 339 -2.70 -8.49 23.92
CA GLU A 339 -3.53 -8.51 25.14
C GLU A 339 -4.61 -7.43 25.12
N ALA A 340 -4.31 -6.25 24.56
CA ALA A 340 -5.31 -5.23 24.26
C ALA A 340 -6.40 -5.75 23.30
N PHE A 341 -6.05 -6.72 22.45
CA PHE A 341 -6.96 -7.44 21.53
C PHE A 341 -7.86 -8.47 22.26
N ALA A 342 -7.45 -8.96 23.44
CA ALA A 342 -8.18 -10.00 24.18
C ALA A 342 -9.30 -9.42 25.05
N ARG A 343 -9.07 -8.26 25.69
CA ARG A 343 -10.04 -7.63 26.63
C ARG A 343 -11.38 -7.19 26.02
N LYS A 344 -11.54 -7.24 24.69
CA LYS A 344 -12.77 -6.83 23.97
C LYS A 344 -13.70 -7.95 23.53
N ASN A 345 -13.38 -9.22 23.81
CA ASN A 345 -14.21 -10.39 23.43
C ASN A 345 -15.04 -11.00 24.59
N GLY A 346 -15.32 -10.24 25.65
CA GLY A 346 -16.08 -10.71 26.82
C GLY A 346 -17.35 -9.91 27.11
N SER A 347 -18.51 -10.44 26.71
CA SER A 347 -19.83 -9.93 27.14
C SER A 347 -20.90 -11.01 26.93
N GLY A 348 -21.63 -11.50 27.94
CA GLY A 348 -21.49 -11.26 29.38
C GLY A 348 -22.62 -11.94 30.17
N HIS A 349 -22.38 -12.25 31.43
CA HIS A 349 -23.41 -12.57 32.43
C HIS A 349 -23.07 -11.77 33.69
N GLY A 350 -24.06 -11.07 34.24
CA GLY A 350 -23.91 -10.27 35.45
C GLY A 350 -24.60 -10.93 36.64
N LEU A 351 -24.19 -10.52 37.84
CA LEU A 351 -24.95 -10.66 39.08
C LEU A 351 -24.69 -9.44 39.97
N HIS A 352 -25.59 -9.19 40.93
CA HIS A 352 -25.53 -8.03 41.82
C HIS A 352 -24.39 -8.11 42.86
N GLY A 353 -23.97 -6.93 43.34
CA GLY A 353 -23.11 -6.77 44.51
C GLY A 353 -22.85 -5.29 44.80
N ASP A 354 -23.63 -4.70 45.72
CA ASP A 354 -23.34 -3.38 46.28
C ASP A 354 -22.04 -3.38 47.08
N PHE A 355 -21.34 -2.24 47.13
CA PHE A 355 -20.99 -1.56 48.38
C PHE A 355 -20.51 -0.12 48.13
N SER A 356 -20.54 0.70 49.18
CA SER A 356 -20.52 2.18 49.09
C SER A 356 -19.29 2.85 49.73
N ARG A 357 -19.07 4.13 49.38
CA ARG A 357 -18.19 5.12 50.06
C ARG A 357 -16.67 4.93 49.82
N HIS A 358 -15.78 5.90 50.06
CA HIS A 358 -15.93 7.25 50.66
C HIS A 358 -15.27 8.37 49.80
N ARG A 359 -15.23 9.61 50.32
CA ARG A 359 -14.90 10.87 49.61
C ARG A 359 -14.19 11.87 50.54
N SER A 360 -12.97 12.29 50.17
CA SER A 360 -12.20 13.46 50.68
C SER A 360 -10.92 13.55 49.81
N SER A 361 -10.44 14.65 49.22
CA SER A 361 -10.45 16.10 49.52
C SER A 361 -9.36 16.58 50.50
N ASP A 362 -8.76 17.72 50.13
CA ASP A 362 -7.90 18.61 50.94
C ASP A 362 -6.47 18.07 51.27
N ALA A 363 -5.40 18.87 51.39
CA ALA A 363 -5.25 20.33 51.31
C ALA A 363 -3.89 20.80 50.71
N LEU A 364 -3.84 22.06 50.28
CA LEU A 364 -2.67 22.97 50.20
C LEU A 364 -2.87 24.05 51.31
N PRO A 365 -1.90 24.94 51.71
CA PRO A 365 -0.92 25.61 50.83
C PRO A 365 0.43 26.09 51.45
N SER A 366 1.20 26.84 50.64
CA SER A 366 2.22 27.85 51.05
C SER A 366 3.57 27.29 51.57
N SER A 367 4.71 28.00 51.49
CA SER A 367 4.89 29.46 51.38
C SER A 367 6.30 29.91 50.89
N LYS A 368 6.37 31.07 50.20
CA LYS A 368 7.48 32.06 50.18
C LYS A 368 8.86 31.65 49.60
N ASP A 369 9.77 32.54 49.17
CA ASP A 369 9.82 33.93 48.62
C ASP A 369 11.17 33.96 47.77
N MET A 370 11.73 34.97 47.06
CA MET A 370 11.58 36.43 46.87
C MET A 370 11.97 36.84 45.40
N HIS A 371 11.64 38.09 45.04
CA HIS A 371 12.37 39.11 44.22
C HIS A 371 13.71 38.75 43.51
N SER A 372 13.88 39.02 42.20
CA SER A 372 14.14 40.31 41.46
C SER A 372 15.66 40.62 41.31
N ASP A 373 16.17 41.39 40.34
CA ASP A 373 15.55 42.46 39.53
C ASP A 373 16.12 42.60 38.08
N SER A 374 15.86 43.77 37.47
CA SER A 374 16.26 44.33 36.17
C SER A 374 17.80 44.58 36.00
N GLU A 375 18.38 45.09 34.90
CA GLU A 375 17.87 45.95 33.81
C GLU A 375 18.61 45.78 32.44
N ARG A 376 18.84 46.86 31.66
CA ARG A 376 19.18 46.87 30.23
C ARG A 376 20.69 47.02 29.92
N GLY A 377 21.09 46.71 28.67
CA GLY A 377 22.37 47.17 28.11
C GLY A 377 22.48 47.06 26.58
N ARG A 378 22.86 48.16 25.90
CA ARG A 378 23.30 48.18 24.48
C ARG A 378 24.80 48.52 24.43
N GLY A 379 25.57 47.91 23.52
CA GLY A 379 26.98 48.25 23.29
C GLY A 379 27.51 47.66 21.97
N SER A 380 28.48 48.32 21.32
CA SER A 380 28.92 47.98 19.96
C SER A 380 30.42 48.16 19.73
N SER A 381 31.10 47.09 19.31
CA SER A 381 32.23 47.09 18.36
C SER A 381 32.33 45.70 17.72
N ARG A 382 32.65 45.47 16.44
CA ARG A 382 33.36 46.21 15.37
C ARG A 382 34.88 45.98 15.33
N THR A 383 35.26 44.78 14.90
CA THR A 383 36.45 44.52 14.07
C THR A 383 36.02 43.71 12.84
N GLY A 384 36.87 43.61 11.82
CA GLY A 384 36.60 42.80 10.63
C GLY A 384 37.86 42.57 9.81
N SER A 385 37.81 41.59 8.90
CA SER A 385 38.80 41.44 7.83
C SER A 385 38.18 40.74 6.62
N THR A 386 38.91 40.72 5.51
CA THR A 386 38.42 40.30 4.18
C THR A 386 39.31 39.19 3.58
N SER A 387 39.03 38.81 2.32
CA SER A 387 39.80 37.86 1.49
C SER A 387 39.58 36.37 1.78
N LYS A 388 39.65 35.45 0.80
CA LYS A 388 39.75 35.58 -0.67
C LYS A 388 39.17 34.31 -1.34
N ARG A 389 38.74 34.41 -2.61
CA ARG A 389 38.51 33.23 -3.48
C ARG A 389 39.85 32.71 -4.03
N PRO A 390 40.01 31.39 -4.24
CA PRO A 390 40.84 30.86 -5.31
C PRO A 390 40.02 30.61 -6.58
N VAL A 391 40.64 30.83 -7.74
CA VAL A 391 40.23 30.30 -9.05
C VAL A 391 41.43 29.55 -9.60
N ILE A 392 41.24 28.33 -10.10
CA ILE A 392 42.26 27.60 -10.85
C ILE A 392 41.60 27.05 -12.11
N SER A 393 42.24 27.28 -13.25
CA SER A 393 41.87 26.76 -14.56
C SER A 393 42.84 25.66 -14.98
N SER A 394 42.38 24.73 -15.83
CA SER A 394 43.28 23.84 -16.56
C SER A 394 42.80 23.60 -17.99
N SER A 395 43.77 23.75 -18.87
CA SER A 395 43.80 23.57 -20.32
C SER A 395 42.99 22.42 -20.91
N ARG A 396 42.27 22.73 -22.00
CA ARG A 396 42.05 21.80 -23.12
C ARG A 396 43.21 21.91 -24.13
N PRO A 397 43.59 20.80 -24.79
CA PRO A 397 43.99 20.80 -26.20
C PRO A 397 42.78 20.58 -27.13
N SER A 398 42.95 20.83 -28.43
CA SER A 398 41.86 20.75 -29.43
C SER A 398 42.39 20.37 -30.81
N SER A 399 41.67 19.52 -31.54
CA SER A 399 41.80 19.37 -33.00
C SER A 399 40.51 18.81 -33.63
N SER A 400 40.35 19.10 -34.93
CA SER A 400 39.56 18.44 -36.01
C SER A 400 38.61 17.27 -35.68
N GLY A 401 37.44 17.12 -36.32
CA GLY A 401 36.91 17.82 -37.51
C GLY A 401 36.60 16.84 -38.66
N GLU A 402 35.36 16.87 -39.14
CA GLU A 402 34.87 16.17 -40.35
C GLU A 402 35.32 16.91 -41.65
N PRO A 403 34.98 16.49 -42.91
CA PRO A 403 34.11 15.37 -43.36
C PRO A 403 34.66 14.57 -44.58
N SER A 404 33.88 13.61 -45.11
CA SER A 404 33.42 13.57 -46.54
C SER A 404 32.74 12.25 -46.96
N GLU A 405 32.15 12.27 -48.18
CA GLU A 405 31.30 11.27 -48.86
C GLU A 405 32.09 9.98 -49.28
N ASN A 406 31.56 8.91 -49.90
CA ASN A 406 30.53 8.80 -50.96
C ASN A 406 30.17 7.32 -51.32
N ARG A 407 28.93 7.06 -51.81
CA ARG A 407 28.52 6.01 -52.81
C ARG A 407 28.81 4.49 -52.53
N SER A 408 28.15 3.48 -53.14
CA SER A 408 27.01 3.42 -54.08
C SER A 408 26.38 1.99 -54.21
N SER A 409 25.05 1.89 -54.32
CA SER A 409 24.29 0.84 -55.08
C SER A 409 24.42 -0.65 -54.64
N ARG A 410 23.62 -1.67 -55.04
CA ARG A 410 22.41 -1.88 -55.89
C ARG A 410 21.42 -2.80 -55.11
N LEU A 411 20.10 -2.64 -55.15
CA LEU A 411 19.10 -3.07 -56.16
C LEU A 411 19.12 -4.56 -56.58
N VAL A 412 18.02 -5.27 -56.26
CA VAL A 412 17.25 -6.38 -56.94
C VAL A 412 16.36 -6.98 -55.83
N SER A 413 15.02 -7.00 -55.72
CA SER A 413 13.81 -6.80 -56.56
C SER A 413 12.98 -8.10 -56.75
N SER A 414 11.72 -8.09 -56.28
CA SER A 414 10.53 -8.85 -56.80
C SER A 414 10.57 -10.40 -56.81
N SER A 415 9.48 -11.18 -56.63
CA SER A 415 8.02 -10.98 -56.81
C SER A 415 7.25 -11.87 -55.79
N GLY A 416 5.91 -11.92 -55.63
CA GLY A 416 4.71 -11.23 -56.16
C GLY A 416 3.46 -11.79 -55.43
N ARG A 417 2.43 -11.02 -55.04
CA ARG A 417 1.12 -10.81 -55.73
C ARG A 417 0.53 -12.08 -56.40
N LEU A 418 -0.75 -12.46 -56.24
CA LEU A 418 -2.04 -11.72 -56.28
C LEU A 418 -3.08 -12.33 -55.27
N SER A 419 -4.06 -11.58 -54.71
CA SER A 419 -5.48 -11.34 -55.15
C SER A 419 -6.41 -12.58 -55.05
N THR A 420 -7.74 -12.54 -54.82
CA THR A 420 -8.75 -11.46 -54.96
C THR A 420 -9.94 -11.60 -53.96
N THR A 421 -10.82 -10.59 -53.95
CA THR A 421 -12.09 -10.40 -53.19
C THR A 421 -13.08 -11.57 -53.08
N GLN A 422 -13.97 -11.52 -52.06
CA GLN A 422 -15.42 -11.31 -52.31
C GLN A 422 -16.19 -10.76 -51.08
N ARG A 423 -17.45 -10.32 -51.33
CA ARG A 423 -18.35 -9.57 -50.43
C ARG A 423 -19.79 -9.98 -50.73
N ILE A 424 -20.60 -10.33 -49.72
CA ILE A 424 -22.07 -10.39 -49.81
C ILE A 424 -22.72 -10.16 -48.43
N GLN A 425 -23.78 -9.36 -48.42
CA GLN A 425 -24.92 -9.38 -47.49
C GLN A 425 -26.17 -9.35 -48.38
N PRO A 426 -27.26 -10.03 -47.98
CA PRO A 426 -28.38 -9.33 -47.33
C PRO A 426 -28.90 -10.11 -46.09
N GLY A 427 -29.82 -9.61 -45.26
CA GLY A 427 -30.52 -8.32 -45.26
C GLY A 427 -32.04 -8.48 -45.40
N PHE A 428 -32.79 -8.33 -44.29
CA PHE A 428 -34.24 -8.06 -44.28
C PHE A 428 -34.68 -7.40 -42.95
N GLU A 429 -35.89 -6.84 -42.94
CA GLU A 429 -36.36 -5.85 -41.96
C GLU A 429 -37.34 -6.42 -40.91
N SER A 430 -37.55 -5.71 -39.79
CA SER A 430 -38.71 -4.78 -39.68
C SER A 430 -39.18 -4.48 -38.24
N LYS A 431 -39.92 -3.36 -38.16
CA LYS A 431 -40.89 -2.93 -37.13
C LYS A 431 -40.40 -2.39 -35.77
N SER A 432 -41.00 -1.24 -35.46
CA SER A 432 -40.90 -0.46 -34.23
C SER A 432 -42.10 -0.74 -33.31
N THR A 433 -41.92 -0.51 -32.01
CA THR A 433 -43.01 -0.11 -31.10
C THR A 433 -42.48 0.93 -30.12
N SER A 434 -43.13 2.08 -30.05
CA SER A 434 -42.89 3.11 -29.05
C SER A 434 -43.86 2.97 -27.88
N PHE A 435 -43.40 3.28 -26.66
CA PHE A 435 -44.27 3.55 -25.51
C PHE A 435 -43.69 4.69 -24.67
N THR A 436 -44.58 5.51 -24.10
CA THR A 436 -44.24 6.74 -23.37
C THR A 436 -44.95 6.77 -22.00
N ARG A 437 -44.45 7.65 -21.10
CA ARG A 437 -44.77 7.87 -19.67
C ARG A 437 -43.70 7.29 -18.72
N SER A 438 -43.38 7.92 -17.59
CA SER A 438 -43.72 9.29 -17.11
C SER A 438 -42.71 9.73 -16.03
N ALA A 439 -42.51 11.04 -15.86
CA ALA A 439 -41.49 11.59 -14.96
C ALA A 439 -41.99 11.85 -13.52
N ALA A 440 -41.08 11.70 -12.56
CA ALA A 440 -41.16 12.25 -11.20
C ALA A 440 -39.73 12.52 -10.67
N PRO A 441 -39.50 13.51 -9.78
CA PRO A 441 -38.19 14.15 -9.66
C PRO A 441 -37.28 13.60 -8.54
N ARG A 442 -35.96 13.77 -8.72
CA ARG A 442 -34.96 13.86 -7.63
C ARG A 442 -33.90 14.90 -7.99
N GLY A 443 -33.86 16.01 -7.26
CA GLY A 443 -32.82 17.03 -7.38
C GLY A 443 -31.59 16.74 -6.50
N GLY A 444 -30.62 17.67 -6.53
CA GLY A 444 -29.53 17.73 -5.54
C GLY A 444 -28.35 16.78 -5.76
N ARG A 445 -27.69 16.84 -6.93
CA ARG A 445 -26.37 16.17 -7.10
C ARG A 445 -25.32 16.87 -7.98
N ASP A 446 -25.69 17.81 -8.85
CA ASP A 446 -24.75 18.34 -9.86
C ASP A 446 -23.76 19.39 -9.34
N ASP A 447 -24.11 20.19 -8.33
CA ASP A 447 -23.22 21.26 -7.80
C ASP A 447 -21.91 20.71 -7.21
N MET A 448 -21.88 19.45 -6.77
CA MET A 448 -20.68 18.82 -6.22
C MET A 448 -19.67 18.38 -7.29
N LEU A 449 -20.01 18.45 -8.58
CA LEU A 449 -19.10 18.14 -9.70
C LEU A 449 -18.41 19.40 -10.25
N ARG A 450 -19.09 20.55 -10.27
CA ARG A 450 -18.54 21.82 -10.80
C ARG A 450 -17.34 22.36 -10.01
N SER A 451 -17.20 22.00 -8.73
CA SER A 451 -16.08 22.42 -7.88
C SER A 451 -14.74 21.74 -8.20
N PHE A 452 -14.68 20.78 -9.14
CA PHE A 452 -13.46 20.06 -9.50
C PHE A 452 -12.67 20.63 -10.69
N GLU A 453 -13.22 21.56 -11.48
CA GLU A 453 -12.57 22.06 -12.71
C GLU A 453 -11.40 23.03 -12.44
N LEU A 454 -11.32 23.60 -11.23
CA LEU A 454 -10.36 24.65 -10.87
C LEU A 454 -8.95 24.18 -10.47
N LEU A 455 -8.60 22.90 -10.65
CA LEU A 455 -7.28 22.35 -10.32
C LEU A 455 -6.27 22.37 -11.49
N SER A 456 -6.18 23.53 -12.18
CA SER A 456 -5.09 23.81 -13.13
C SER A 456 -3.92 24.51 -12.41
N ILE A 457 -2.99 23.73 -11.87
CA ILE A 457 -1.76 24.27 -11.25
C ILE A 457 -0.87 24.87 -12.36
N GLY A 458 -0.64 26.18 -12.29
CA GLY A 458 0.05 26.94 -13.34
C GLY A 458 1.53 26.58 -13.51
N LEU A 459 1.98 26.52 -14.77
CA LEU A 459 3.39 26.40 -15.12
C LEU A 459 4.10 27.75 -14.90
N GLY A 460 4.82 27.87 -13.79
CA GLY A 460 5.65 29.04 -13.51
C GLY A 460 6.77 29.22 -14.54
N LYS A 461 6.63 30.23 -15.41
CA LYS A 461 7.74 30.68 -16.27
C LYS A 461 8.85 31.25 -15.40
N LYS A 462 10.10 30.84 -15.65
CA LYS A 462 11.27 31.54 -15.12
C LYS A 462 11.47 32.88 -15.83
N LYS A 463 11.88 33.89 -15.05
CA LYS A 463 12.95 34.79 -15.47
C LYS A 463 14.24 34.31 -14.77
#